data_AF-A0A3D3PEM6-F1
#
_entry.id   AF-A0A3D3PEM6-F1
#
_cell.length_a   1.000
_cell.length_b   1.000
_cell.length_c   1.000
_cell.angle_alpha   90.00
_cell.angle_beta   90.00
_cell.angle_gamma   90.00
#
_symmetry.space_group_name_H-M   'P 1'
#
loop_
_entity.id
_entity.type
_entity.pdbx_description
1 polymer ?
#
loop_
_entity_poly.entity_id
_entity_poly.type
_entity_poly.pdbx_seq_one_letter_code
_entity_poly.pdbx_strand_id
1 'polypeptide(L)'
;MLVKPSFFKFRGYFDFSPHRYDIGRYFAQNRFYADNFFCLKIYDLDESEFDLFYNYQLNFFVLGNPGMEEAFFIHLQDIVNTRISYFRQVSPFSPRYQTDTRSRLKLQAFLKFLETIDKWSHHKPLETVIAEKEEQLQLVKAENKLLEDRLQELHQYETTEKIRIVEGKLGTVIDLFTQLQELTLPDGRTLLKSQAQSPWYKLLSKYFSHGENEIPINTARNYFPAQKNVKLIKGSEVQEGDKLFKIFRK
;
A
#
# COMPACT_ATOMS: atom_id res chain seq x y z
N MET A 1 -4.58 30.36 30.44
CA MET A 1 -4.41 30.70 29.02
C MET A 1 -3.85 29.48 28.32
N LEU A 2 -4.66 28.82 27.49
CA LEU A 2 -4.19 27.71 26.65
C LEU A 2 -3.27 28.30 25.57
N VAL A 3 -2.00 27.90 25.58
CA VAL A 3 -1.03 28.29 24.55
C VAL A 3 -1.49 27.65 23.25
N LYS A 4 -1.94 28.47 22.28
CA LYS A 4 -2.22 27.98 20.92
C LYS A 4 -0.98 27.22 20.41
N PRO A 5 -1.13 26.01 19.85
CA PRO A 5 -0.01 25.33 19.22
C PRO A 5 0.60 26.26 18.16
N SER A 6 1.92 26.41 18.20
CA SER A 6 2.63 27.26 17.22
C SER A 6 2.61 26.53 15.89
N PHE A 7 1.76 26.96 14.96
CA PHE A 7 1.66 26.37 13.61
C PHE A 7 2.98 26.48 12.84
N PHE A 8 3.76 27.54 13.10
CA PHE A 8 4.96 27.84 12.32
C PHE A 8 6.23 27.89 13.14
N LYS A 9 7.32 27.52 12.46
CA LYS A 9 8.68 27.67 12.92
C LYS A 9 9.17 29.09 12.70
N PHE A 10 9.40 29.78 13.81
CA PHE A 10 10.02 31.09 13.83
C PHE A 10 11.55 30.99 13.90
N ARG A 11 12.23 31.94 13.28
CA ARG A 11 13.67 32.15 13.46
C ARG A 11 14.01 32.45 14.92
N GLY A 12 15.22 32.10 15.35
CA GLY A 12 15.72 32.45 16.68
C GLY A 12 15.86 33.96 16.89
N TYR A 13 15.86 34.39 18.16
CA TYR A 13 16.11 35.79 18.52
C TYR A 13 17.60 36.08 18.34
N PHE A 14 17.94 37.18 17.69
CA PHE A 14 19.32 37.49 17.26
C PHE A 14 19.98 36.40 16.39
N ASP A 15 19.20 35.55 15.73
CA ASP A 15 19.75 34.54 14.83
C ASP A 15 20.21 35.19 13.53
N PHE A 16 21.52 35.24 13.30
CA PHE A 16 22.13 35.85 12.12
C PHE A 16 22.16 34.92 10.89
N SER A 17 21.84 33.64 11.07
CA SER A 17 21.83 32.65 9.98
C SER A 17 20.56 31.78 10.08
N PRO A 18 19.36 32.38 10.02
CA PRO A 18 18.12 31.62 10.12
C PRO A 18 17.99 30.66 8.95
N HIS A 19 17.26 29.58 9.16
CA HIS A 19 16.95 28.69 8.04
C HIS A 19 16.16 29.47 6.98
N ARG A 20 16.37 29.16 5.69
CA ARG A 20 15.70 29.84 4.58
C ARG A 20 14.18 29.87 4.75
N TYR A 21 13.60 28.86 5.39
CA TYR A 21 12.17 28.70 5.60
C TYR A 21 11.66 29.14 6.98
N ASP A 22 12.52 29.65 7.86
CA ASP A 22 12.06 30.24 9.10
C ASP A 22 11.27 31.53 8.83
N ILE A 23 10.18 31.72 9.57
CA ILE A 23 9.35 32.93 9.50
C ILE A 23 9.71 33.92 10.61
N GLY A 24 9.26 35.17 10.46
CA GLY A 24 9.47 36.24 11.44
C GLY A 24 10.66 37.15 11.13
N ARG A 25 10.86 38.17 11.98
CA ARG A 25 11.91 39.18 11.82
C ARG A 25 12.96 39.06 12.92
N TYR A 26 14.17 39.52 12.61
CA TYR A 26 15.34 39.44 13.49
C TYR A 26 15.10 40.02 14.90
N PHE A 27 14.39 41.16 14.99
CA PHE A 27 14.07 41.85 16.26
C PHE A 27 12.61 41.68 16.73
N ALA A 28 11.75 40.99 15.98
CA ALA A 28 10.32 40.93 16.30
C ALA A 28 9.77 39.51 16.06
N GLN A 29 9.53 38.80 17.17
CA GLN A 29 8.91 37.48 17.21
C GLN A 29 7.47 37.53 17.73
N ASN A 30 6.71 38.60 17.43
CA ASN A 30 5.33 38.66 17.89
C ASN A 30 4.52 37.55 17.21
N ARG A 31 4.35 36.43 17.93
CA ARG A 31 3.67 35.22 17.46
C ARG A 31 2.19 35.45 17.19
N PHE A 32 1.62 36.55 17.69
CA PHE A 32 0.28 36.98 17.32
C PHE A 32 0.14 37.21 15.79
N TYR A 33 1.23 37.61 15.13
CA TYR A 33 1.25 37.86 13.68
C TYR A 33 1.86 36.71 12.87
N ALA A 34 1.83 35.48 13.40
CA ALA A 34 2.42 34.31 12.74
C ALA A 34 1.92 34.12 11.31
N ASP A 35 0.61 34.19 11.10
CA ASP A 35 -0.02 34.05 9.77
C ASP A 35 0.47 35.14 8.80
N ASN A 36 0.68 36.36 9.29
CA ASN A 36 1.21 37.45 8.48
C ASN A 36 2.66 37.20 8.07
N PHE A 37 3.49 36.71 9.00
CA PHE A 37 4.88 36.35 8.71
C PHE A 37 4.97 35.17 7.74
N PHE A 38 4.05 34.22 7.83
CA PHE A 38 3.92 33.13 6.87
C PHE A 38 3.61 33.66 5.46
N CYS A 39 2.58 34.50 5.31
CA CYS A 39 2.26 35.11 4.01
C CYS A 39 3.42 35.95 3.45
N LEU A 40 4.09 36.75 4.30
CA LEU A 40 5.26 37.52 3.90
C LEU A 40 6.35 36.62 3.30
N LYS A 41 6.55 35.44 3.90
CA LYS A 41 7.51 34.47 3.40
C LYS A 41 7.16 33.97 2.00
N ILE A 42 5.89 33.67 1.74
CA ILE A 42 5.41 33.24 0.40
C ILE A 42 5.72 34.30 -0.66
N TYR A 43 5.60 35.58 -0.34
CA TYR A 43 5.82 36.65 -1.32
C TYR A 43 7.26 36.69 -1.82
N ASP A 44 8.20 36.30 -0.96
CA ASP A 44 9.65 36.34 -1.22
C ASP A 44 10.18 35.04 -1.86
N LEU A 45 9.43 33.93 -1.78
CA LEU A 45 9.84 32.62 -2.27
C LEU A 45 9.53 32.42 -3.76
N ASP A 46 10.37 31.65 -4.44
CA ASP A 46 10.06 31.13 -5.76
C ASP A 46 9.07 29.96 -5.69
N GLU A 47 8.25 29.80 -6.73
CA GLU A 47 7.18 28.78 -6.73
C GLU A 47 7.75 27.35 -6.64
N SER A 48 8.96 27.13 -7.17
CA SER A 48 9.69 25.86 -7.05
C SER A 48 10.06 25.51 -5.60
N GLU A 49 9.99 26.46 -4.68
CA GLU A 49 10.33 26.26 -3.27
C GLU A 49 9.12 26.04 -2.38
N PHE A 50 7.90 26.11 -2.92
CA PHE A 50 6.67 26.00 -2.14
C PHE A 50 6.56 24.65 -1.42
N ASP A 51 6.92 23.55 -2.09
CA ASP A 51 6.94 22.22 -1.47
C ASP A 51 7.93 22.14 -0.30
N LEU A 52 9.16 22.61 -0.51
CA LEU A 52 10.19 22.61 0.53
C LEU A 52 9.79 23.48 1.73
N PHE A 53 9.21 24.66 1.48
CA PHE A 53 8.72 25.56 2.51
C PHE A 53 7.54 24.94 3.30
N TYR A 54 6.57 24.36 2.59
CA TYR A 54 5.43 23.67 3.18
C TYR A 54 5.90 22.52 4.08
N ASN A 55 6.71 21.61 3.55
CA ASN A 55 7.20 20.45 4.27
C ASN A 55 8.06 20.85 5.48
N TYR A 56 8.83 21.92 5.39
CA TYR A 56 9.60 22.45 6.51
C TYR A 56 8.71 22.89 7.68
N GLN A 57 7.66 23.65 7.38
CA GLN A 57 6.71 24.15 8.38
C GLN A 57 5.82 23.03 8.93
N LEU A 58 5.36 22.11 8.08
CA LEU A 58 4.63 20.93 8.48
C LEU A 58 5.45 20.06 9.43
N ASN A 59 6.70 19.75 9.08
CA ASN A 59 7.59 18.94 9.90
C ASN A 59 7.80 19.56 11.29
N PHE A 60 7.94 20.88 11.38
CA PHE A 60 7.98 21.56 12.68
C PHE A 60 6.69 21.39 13.47
N PHE A 61 5.54 21.57 12.83
CA PHE A 61 4.25 21.48 13.48
C PHE A 61 3.98 20.08 14.03
N VAL A 62 4.17 19.04 13.23
CA VAL A 62 3.87 17.65 13.60
C VAL A 62 4.81 17.10 14.68
N LEU A 63 6.02 17.64 14.84
CA LEU A 63 6.90 17.28 15.96
C LEU A 63 6.24 17.51 17.34
N GLY A 64 5.43 18.58 17.46
CA GLY A 64 4.66 18.85 18.67
C GLY A 64 3.21 18.36 18.61
N ASN A 65 2.76 17.93 17.42
CA ASN A 65 1.36 17.67 17.11
C ASN A 65 1.22 16.46 16.15
N PRO A 66 1.63 15.23 16.55
CA PRO A 66 1.58 14.08 15.65
C PRO A 66 0.16 13.77 15.17
N GLY A 67 0.00 13.45 13.88
CA GLY A 67 -1.31 13.11 13.30
C GLY A 67 -2.22 14.31 13.01
N MET A 68 -1.72 15.54 13.15
CA MET A 68 -2.48 16.78 12.89
C MET A 68 -2.11 17.43 11.54
N GLU A 69 -1.60 16.66 10.57
CA GLU A 69 -1.23 17.13 9.23
C GLU A 69 -2.40 17.83 8.52
N GLU A 70 -3.60 17.29 8.66
CA GLU A 70 -4.82 17.83 8.07
C GLU A 70 -5.18 19.20 8.66
N ALA A 71 -5.09 19.33 9.99
CA ALA A 71 -5.36 20.59 10.67
C ALA A 71 -4.37 21.69 10.25
N PHE A 72 -3.11 21.33 10.03
CA PHE A 72 -2.11 22.25 9.48
C PHE A 72 -2.46 22.67 8.05
N PHE A 73 -2.84 21.71 7.20
CA PHE A 73 -3.23 21.98 5.82
C PHE A 73 -4.45 22.92 5.73
N ILE A 74 -5.50 22.65 6.50
CA ILE A 74 -6.71 23.49 6.57
C ILE A 74 -6.35 24.91 7.04
N HIS A 75 -5.51 25.03 8.09
CA HIS A 75 -5.07 26.33 8.59
C HIS A 75 -4.34 27.15 7.51
N LEU A 76 -3.46 26.50 6.73
CA LEU A 76 -2.76 27.17 5.63
C LEU A 76 -3.71 27.63 4.51
N GLN A 77 -4.66 26.78 4.13
CA GLN A 77 -5.67 27.16 3.14
C GLN A 77 -6.48 28.37 3.62
N ASP A 78 -6.92 28.39 4.88
CA ASP A 78 -7.71 29.49 5.44
C ASP A 78 -6.93 30.81 5.47
N ILE A 79 -5.67 30.79 5.93
CA ILE A 79 -4.80 31.99 5.94
C ILE A 79 -4.66 32.57 4.53
N VAL A 80 -4.35 31.71 3.56
CA VAL A 80 -4.08 32.11 2.18
C VAL A 80 -5.35 32.66 1.52
N ASN A 81 -6.49 31.99 1.68
CA ASN A 81 -7.79 32.44 1.17
C ASN A 81 -8.24 33.76 1.80
N THR A 82 -8.09 33.90 3.12
CA THR A 82 -8.38 35.15 3.84
C THR A 82 -7.53 36.29 3.32
N ARG A 83 -6.23 36.06 3.10
CA ARG A 83 -5.31 37.09 2.59
C ARG A 83 -5.59 37.45 1.13
N ILE A 84 -5.91 36.48 0.27
CA ILE A 84 -6.34 36.74 -1.11
C ILE A 84 -7.61 37.60 -1.11
N SER A 85 -8.58 37.28 -0.25
CA SER A 85 -9.84 38.02 -0.12
C SER A 85 -9.61 39.46 0.33
N TYR A 86 -8.71 39.67 1.30
CA TYR A 86 -8.27 41.01 1.70
C TYR A 86 -7.75 41.82 0.50
N PHE A 87 -6.82 41.27 -0.29
CA PHE A 87 -6.26 41.99 -1.44
C PHE A 87 -7.29 42.25 -2.56
N ARG A 88 -8.34 41.42 -2.68
CA ARG A 88 -9.44 41.67 -3.63
C ARG A 88 -10.30 42.88 -3.25
N GLN A 89 -10.35 43.22 -1.97
CA GLN A 89 -11.15 44.34 -1.47
C GLN A 89 -10.39 45.67 -1.45
N VAL A 90 -9.06 45.65 -1.64
CA VAL A 90 -8.23 46.87 -1.66
C VAL A 90 -8.52 47.67 -2.94
N SER A 91 -8.66 49.00 -2.77
CA SER A 91 -8.92 49.93 -3.88
C SER A 91 -7.82 49.87 -4.95
N PRO A 92 -8.19 49.80 -6.25
CA PRO A 92 -7.25 49.89 -7.36
C PRO A 92 -6.43 51.18 -7.41
N PHE A 93 -6.88 52.23 -6.73
CA PHE A 93 -6.20 53.52 -6.65
C PHE A 93 -5.26 53.64 -5.45
N SER A 94 -5.08 52.57 -4.67
CA SER A 94 -4.11 52.51 -3.58
C SER A 94 -2.69 52.65 -4.12
N PRO A 95 -1.82 53.45 -3.48
CA PRO A 95 -0.38 53.49 -3.81
C PRO A 95 0.31 52.12 -3.72
N ARG A 96 -0.29 51.15 -3.02
CA ARG A 96 0.23 49.77 -2.86
C ARG A 96 -0.37 48.77 -3.84
N TYR A 97 -1.29 49.18 -4.71
CA TYR A 97 -2.06 48.28 -5.57
C TYR A 97 -1.20 47.31 -6.39
N GLN A 98 -0.08 47.79 -6.94
CA GLN A 98 0.84 46.93 -7.71
C GLN A 98 1.49 45.85 -6.83
N THR A 99 1.97 46.23 -5.64
CA THR A 99 2.56 45.30 -4.67
C THR A 99 1.51 44.29 -4.18
N ASP A 100 0.32 44.78 -3.83
CA ASP A 100 -0.80 43.95 -3.38
C ASP A 100 -1.24 42.95 -4.46
N THR A 101 -1.23 43.38 -5.73
CA THR A 101 -1.51 42.50 -6.88
C THR A 101 -0.45 41.40 -7.01
N ARG A 102 0.84 41.73 -6.89
CA ARG A 102 1.93 40.74 -6.94
C ARG A 102 1.84 39.74 -5.78
N SER A 103 1.59 40.23 -4.56
CA SER A 103 1.37 39.39 -3.39
C SER A 103 0.17 38.46 -3.57
N ARG A 104 -0.94 38.97 -4.12
CA ARG A 104 -2.13 38.16 -4.45
C ARG A 104 -1.80 37.06 -5.46
N LEU A 105 -1.04 37.36 -6.51
CA LEU A 105 -0.63 36.35 -7.50
C LEU A 105 0.24 35.26 -6.88
N LYS A 106 1.20 35.61 -6.02
CA LYS A 106 2.02 34.64 -5.27
C LYS A 106 1.16 33.74 -4.37
N LEU A 107 0.16 34.29 -3.69
CA LEU A 107 -0.77 33.50 -2.87
C LEU A 107 -1.65 32.57 -3.71
N GLN A 108 -2.10 33.01 -4.89
CA GLN A 108 -2.85 32.17 -5.81
C GLN A 108 -2.00 31.02 -6.35
N ALA A 109 -0.72 31.26 -6.65
CA ALA A 109 0.21 30.21 -7.03
C ALA A 109 0.42 29.21 -5.88
N PHE A 110 0.56 29.71 -4.64
CA PHE A 110 0.68 28.85 -3.47
C PHE A 110 -0.60 28.03 -3.21
N LEU A 111 -1.78 28.60 -3.41
CA LEU A 111 -3.05 27.87 -3.29
C LEU A 111 -3.15 26.73 -4.32
N LYS A 112 -2.76 26.99 -5.58
CA LYS A 112 -2.66 25.95 -6.62
C LYS A 112 -1.69 24.84 -6.20
N PHE A 113 -0.56 25.20 -5.60
CA PHE A 113 0.35 24.21 -5.03
C PHE A 113 -0.34 23.38 -3.92
N LEU A 114 -1.08 23.99 -3.00
CA LEU A 114 -1.82 23.26 -1.97
C LEU A 114 -2.83 22.27 -2.56
N GLU A 115 -3.51 22.62 -3.66
CA GLU A 115 -4.41 21.72 -4.38
C GLU A 115 -3.68 20.46 -4.90
N THR A 116 -2.44 20.59 -5.35
CA THR A 116 -1.66 19.44 -5.87
C THR A 116 -1.24 18.43 -4.79
N ILE A 117 -1.16 18.88 -3.53
CA ILE A 117 -0.74 18.05 -2.40
C ILE A 117 -1.91 17.66 -1.48
N ASP A 118 -3.13 18.08 -1.82
CA ASP A 118 -4.33 17.83 -1.02
C ASP A 118 -4.76 16.36 -1.11
N LYS A 119 -4.49 15.63 -0.02
CA LYS A 119 -4.88 14.22 0.11
C LYS A 119 -6.29 14.05 0.65
N TRP A 120 -6.91 15.13 1.12
CA TRP A 120 -8.19 15.15 1.83
C TRP A 120 -9.33 15.68 0.95
N SER A 121 -9.02 16.15 -0.26
CA SER A 121 -10.00 16.67 -1.23
C SER A 121 -10.77 17.91 -0.75
N HIS A 122 -10.19 18.72 0.14
CA HIS A 122 -10.75 19.99 0.61
C HIS A 122 -11.00 21.01 -0.51
N HIS A 123 -10.23 20.93 -1.60
CA HIS A 123 -10.41 21.81 -2.76
C HIS A 123 -11.55 21.40 -3.71
N LYS A 124 -12.06 20.17 -3.60
CA LYS A 124 -13.12 19.67 -4.48
C LYS A 124 -14.50 19.93 -3.86
N PRO A 125 -15.52 20.26 -4.67
CA PRO A 125 -16.90 20.24 -4.19
C PRO A 125 -17.26 18.86 -3.63
N LEU A 126 -17.95 18.84 -2.49
CA LEU A 126 -18.34 17.60 -1.82
C LEU A 126 -19.09 16.64 -2.77
N GLU A 127 -19.94 17.19 -3.64
CA GLU A 127 -20.69 16.44 -4.66
C GLU A 127 -19.77 15.70 -5.64
N THR A 128 -18.69 16.34 -6.08
CA THR A 128 -17.70 15.72 -6.98
C THR A 128 -16.96 14.60 -6.28
N VAL A 129 -16.56 14.80 -5.02
CA VAL A 129 -15.90 13.77 -4.21
C VAL A 129 -16.84 12.58 -4.00
N ILE A 130 -18.11 12.83 -3.65
CA ILE A 130 -19.10 11.77 -3.44
C ILE A 130 -19.30 10.98 -4.74
N ALA A 131 -19.45 11.64 -5.88
CA ALA A 131 -19.63 10.97 -7.17
C ALA A 131 -18.43 10.07 -7.53
N GLU A 132 -17.21 10.59 -7.41
CA GLU A 132 -15.97 9.81 -7.65
C GLU A 132 -15.90 8.59 -6.72
N LYS A 133 -16.27 8.75 -5.44
CA LYS A 133 -16.24 7.67 -4.45
C LYS A 133 -17.33 6.62 -4.68
N GLU A 134 -18.52 7.03 -5.09
CA GLU A 134 -19.62 6.10 -5.42
C GLU A 134 -19.26 5.28 -6.65
N GLU A 135 -18.64 5.86 -7.68
CA GLU A 135 -18.17 5.12 -8.85
C GLU A 135 -17.13 4.05 -8.45
N GLN A 136 -16.14 4.43 -7.63
CA GLN A 136 -15.15 3.47 -7.10
C GLN A 136 -15.83 2.36 -6.28
N LEU A 137 -16.84 2.71 -5.47
CA LEU A 137 -17.57 1.75 -4.66
C LEU A 137 -18.31 0.73 -5.54
N GLN A 138 -18.92 1.17 -6.64
CA GLN A 138 -19.60 0.28 -7.58
C GLN A 138 -18.61 -0.68 -8.27
N LEU A 139 -17.46 -0.18 -8.71
CA LEU A 139 -16.42 -1.02 -9.32
C LEU A 139 -15.93 -2.11 -8.36
N VAL A 140 -15.60 -1.73 -7.12
CA VAL A 140 -15.11 -2.68 -6.11
C VAL A 140 -16.19 -3.70 -5.75
N LYS A 141 -17.46 -3.29 -5.63
CA LYS A 141 -18.58 -4.21 -5.39
C LYS A 141 -18.75 -5.22 -6.53
N ALA A 142 -18.62 -4.77 -7.77
CA ALA A 142 -18.70 -5.65 -8.93
C ALA A 142 -17.56 -6.68 -8.96
N GLU A 143 -16.33 -6.26 -8.63
CA GLU A 143 -15.17 -7.15 -8.54
C GLU A 143 -15.34 -8.17 -7.40
N ASN A 144 -15.79 -7.75 -6.21
CA ASN A 144 -16.05 -8.65 -5.10
C ASN A 144 -17.07 -9.73 -5.48
N LYS A 145 -18.17 -9.33 -6.12
CA LYS A 145 -19.18 -10.28 -6.58
C LYS A 145 -18.61 -11.29 -7.56
N LEU A 146 -17.81 -10.83 -8.53
CA LEU A 146 -17.15 -11.72 -9.49
C LEU A 146 -16.20 -12.71 -8.81
N LEU A 147 -15.46 -12.26 -7.79
CA LEU A 147 -14.56 -13.12 -7.03
C LEU A 147 -15.31 -14.13 -6.16
N GLU A 148 -16.42 -13.72 -5.53
CA GLU A 148 -17.30 -14.62 -4.78
C GLU A 148 -17.90 -15.70 -5.68
N ASP A 149 -18.40 -15.34 -6.86
CA ASP A 149 -18.94 -16.28 -7.84
C ASP A 149 -17.88 -17.31 -8.28
N ARG A 150 -16.64 -16.86 -8.54
CA ARG A 150 -15.50 -17.75 -8.86
C ARG A 150 -15.14 -18.67 -7.71
N LEU A 151 -15.17 -18.20 -6.47
CA LEU A 151 -14.90 -19.03 -5.30
C LEU A 151 -15.97 -20.10 -5.13
N GLN A 152 -17.25 -19.76 -5.33
CA GLN A 152 -18.34 -20.73 -5.28
C GLN A 152 -18.18 -21.81 -6.35
N GLU A 153 -17.82 -21.45 -7.58
CA GLU A 153 -17.55 -22.41 -8.65
C GLU A 153 -16.40 -23.37 -8.28
N LEU A 154 -15.31 -22.85 -7.70
CA LEU A 154 -14.19 -23.67 -7.24
C LEU A 154 -14.58 -24.61 -6.11
N HIS A 155 -15.39 -24.15 -5.15
CA HIS A 155 -15.86 -24.95 -4.02
C HIS A 155 -16.75 -26.13 -4.44
N GLN A 156 -17.44 -26.08 -5.58
CA GLN A 156 -18.24 -27.22 -6.07
C GLN A 156 -17.41 -28.49 -6.27
N TYR A 157 -16.12 -28.34 -6.56
CA TYR A 157 -15.20 -29.44 -6.80
C TYR A 157 -14.32 -29.76 -5.59
N GLU A 158 -14.53 -29.08 -4.46
CA GLU A 158 -13.79 -29.35 -3.23
C GLU A 158 -14.45 -30.44 -2.40
N THR A 159 -13.63 -31.34 -1.87
CA THR A 159 -14.06 -32.39 -0.96
C THR A 159 -13.95 -31.90 0.47
N THR A 160 -15.00 -32.06 1.28
CA THR A 160 -15.01 -31.66 2.70
C THR A 160 -14.02 -32.45 3.54
N GLU A 161 -13.70 -33.68 3.14
CA GLU A 161 -12.85 -34.60 3.88
C GLU A 161 -11.63 -35.02 3.04
N LYS A 162 -10.49 -35.21 3.71
CA LYS A 162 -9.26 -35.76 3.13
C LYS A 162 -9.20 -37.27 3.36
N ILE A 163 -8.61 -37.98 2.42
CA ILE A 163 -8.30 -39.41 2.55
C ILE A 163 -7.16 -39.56 3.56
N ARG A 164 -7.42 -40.28 4.64
CA ARG A 164 -6.44 -40.49 5.71
C ARG A 164 -5.45 -41.61 5.37
N ILE A 165 -4.17 -41.26 5.29
CA ILE A 165 -3.06 -42.22 5.24
C ILE A 165 -2.73 -42.64 6.67
N VAL A 166 -2.62 -43.95 6.89
CA VAL A 166 -2.21 -44.52 8.19
C VAL A 166 -0.86 -43.96 8.62
N GLU A 167 -0.70 -43.72 9.92
CA GLU A 167 0.54 -43.18 10.48
C GLU A 167 1.75 -44.04 10.10
N GLY A 168 2.88 -43.40 9.81
CA GLY A 168 4.07 -44.07 9.25
C GLY A 168 3.95 -44.65 7.84
N LYS A 169 2.80 -44.55 7.14
CA LYS A 169 2.61 -45.11 5.77
C LYS A 169 2.62 -44.09 4.63
N LEU A 170 3.05 -42.87 4.90
CA LEU A 170 3.18 -41.83 3.87
C LEU A 170 4.14 -42.25 2.75
N GLY A 171 5.28 -42.86 3.09
CA GLY A 171 6.27 -43.36 2.11
C GLY A 171 5.67 -44.39 1.14
N THR A 172 4.82 -45.28 1.64
CA THR A 172 4.13 -46.30 0.82
C THR A 172 3.17 -45.67 -0.20
N VAL A 173 2.44 -44.61 0.17
CA VAL A 173 1.54 -43.93 -0.77
C VAL A 173 2.32 -43.16 -1.83
N ILE A 174 3.44 -42.55 -1.44
CA ILE A 174 4.34 -41.86 -2.38
C ILE A 174 4.93 -42.86 -3.39
N ASP A 175 5.31 -44.05 -2.94
CA ASP A 175 5.77 -45.13 -3.81
C ASP A 175 4.71 -45.51 -4.84
N LEU A 176 3.47 -45.72 -4.40
CA LEU A 176 2.34 -46.00 -5.30
C LEU A 176 2.14 -44.89 -6.34
N PHE A 177 2.22 -43.62 -5.93
CA PHE A 177 2.10 -42.48 -6.85
C PHE A 177 3.26 -42.43 -7.85
N THR A 178 4.45 -42.87 -7.44
CA THR A 178 5.62 -42.99 -8.32
C THR A 178 5.42 -44.11 -9.33
N GLN A 179 4.93 -45.27 -8.90
CA GLN A 179 4.60 -46.38 -9.78
C GLN A 179 3.53 -46.00 -10.81
N LEU A 180 2.49 -45.25 -10.40
CA LEU A 180 1.45 -44.75 -11.30
C LEU A 180 2.01 -43.86 -12.43
N GLN A 181 3.07 -43.10 -12.18
CA GLN A 181 3.73 -42.27 -13.20
C GLN A 181 4.53 -43.09 -14.23
N GLU A 182 4.94 -44.30 -13.88
CA GLU A 182 5.79 -45.17 -14.70
C GLU A 182 4.99 -46.18 -15.53
N LEU A 183 3.68 -46.31 -15.28
CA LEU A 183 2.82 -47.23 -16.02
C LEU A 183 2.76 -46.90 -17.51
N THR A 184 2.92 -47.94 -18.34
CA THR A 184 2.86 -47.86 -19.81
C THR A 184 1.78 -48.76 -20.40
N LEU A 185 1.13 -48.25 -21.45
CA LEU A 185 0.13 -48.92 -22.25
C LEU A 185 0.76 -49.92 -23.25
N PRO A 186 -0.02 -50.85 -23.84
CA PRO A 186 0.47 -51.80 -24.84
C PRO A 186 1.21 -51.17 -26.03
N ASP A 187 0.86 -49.95 -26.36
CA ASP A 187 1.43 -49.17 -27.47
C ASP A 187 2.69 -48.37 -27.07
N GLY A 188 3.19 -48.55 -25.84
CA GLY A 188 4.37 -47.87 -25.33
C GLY A 188 4.12 -46.45 -24.81
N ARG A 189 2.88 -45.95 -24.83
CA ARG A 189 2.54 -44.63 -24.26
C ARG A 189 2.41 -44.71 -22.74
N THR A 190 2.77 -43.65 -22.02
CA THR A 190 2.56 -43.59 -20.56
C THR A 190 1.07 -43.45 -20.23
N LEU A 191 0.58 -44.17 -19.23
CA LEU A 191 -0.82 -44.12 -18.79
C LEU A 191 -1.19 -42.71 -18.29
N LEU A 192 -0.33 -42.11 -17.47
CA LEU A 192 -0.51 -40.79 -16.88
C LEU A 192 0.65 -39.89 -17.31
N LYS A 193 0.33 -38.73 -17.88
CA LYS A 193 1.32 -37.77 -18.37
C LYS A 193 1.11 -36.41 -17.72
N SER A 194 2.15 -35.90 -17.07
CA SER A 194 2.21 -34.52 -16.60
C SER A 194 3.52 -33.87 -17.07
N GLN A 195 3.47 -32.61 -17.47
CA GLN A 195 4.67 -31.87 -17.88
C GLN A 195 5.58 -31.55 -16.68
N ALA A 196 4.96 -31.29 -15.52
CA ALA A 196 5.64 -31.03 -14.26
C ALA A 196 5.19 -32.03 -13.19
N GLN A 197 5.90 -32.04 -12.07
CA GLN A 197 5.56 -32.82 -10.88
C GLN A 197 4.52 -32.13 -9.98
N SER A 198 4.12 -30.90 -10.30
CA SER A 198 3.16 -30.12 -9.51
C SER A 198 1.77 -30.71 -9.34
N PRO A 199 1.19 -31.43 -10.31
CA PRO A 199 -0.10 -32.09 -10.08
C PRO A 199 -0.01 -33.13 -8.95
N TRP A 200 1.09 -33.88 -8.86
CA TRP A 200 1.24 -34.99 -7.92
C TRP A 200 1.36 -34.53 -6.47
N TYR A 201 2.26 -33.59 -6.17
CA TYR A 201 2.39 -33.11 -4.78
C TYR A 201 1.19 -32.26 -4.34
N LYS A 202 0.53 -31.54 -5.25
CA LYS A 202 -0.70 -30.79 -4.94
C LYS A 202 -1.86 -31.73 -4.68
N LEU A 203 -2.01 -32.80 -5.47
CA LEU A 203 -3.03 -33.83 -5.25
C LEU A 203 -2.83 -34.50 -3.89
N LEU A 204 -1.59 -34.89 -3.56
CA LEU A 204 -1.27 -35.48 -2.26
C LEU A 204 -1.62 -34.53 -1.10
N SER A 205 -1.15 -33.28 -1.16
CA SER A 205 -1.38 -32.29 -0.09
C SER A 205 -2.85 -31.86 0.05
N LYS A 206 -3.56 -31.73 -1.07
CA LYS A 206 -4.97 -31.28 -1.08
C LYS A 206 -5.93 -32.38 -0.63
N TYR A 207 -5.72 -33.63 -1.06
CA TYR A 207 -6.71 -34.70 -0.85
C TYR A 207 -6.31 -35.75 0.18
N PHE A 208 -5.08 -35.73 0.72
CA PHE A 208 -4.64 -36.71 1.72
C PHE A 208 -4.15 -36.06 3.02
N SER A 209 -4.33 -36.78 4.13
CA SER A 209 -3.73 -36.49 5.44
C SER A 209 -2.81 -37.62 5.89
N HIS A 210 -1.86 -37.35 6.77
CA HIS A 210 -0.96 -38.36 7.36
C HIS A 210 -1.26 -38.51 8.85
N GLY A 211 -1.94 -39.60 9.21
CA GLY A 211 -2.54 -39.73 10.54
C GLY A 211 -3.63 -38.67 10.73
N GLU A 212 -3.58 -37.94 11.85
CA GLU A 212 -4.45 -36.78 12.08
C GLU A 212 -3.89 -35.47 11.48
N ASN A 213 -2.68 -35.51 10.93
CA ASN A 213 -1.97 -34.31 10.49
C ASN A 213 -2.21 -34.04 9.00
N GLU A 214 -2.31 -32.76 8.66
CA GLU A 214 -2.27 -32.35 7.25
C GLU A 214 -0.89 -32.61 6.64
N ILE A 215 -0.84 -32.83 5.33
CA ILE A 215 0.42 -32.90 4.58
C ILE A 215 0.69 -31.52 3.98
N PRO A 216 1.66 -30.75 4.48
CA PRO A 216 1.96 -29.44 3.91
C PRO A 216 2.45 -29.55 2.47
N ILE A 217 2.08 -28.58 1.63
CA ILE A 217 2.44 -28.59 0.20
C ILE A 217 3.95 -28.67 -0.04
N ASN A 218 4.74 -28.02 0.82
CA ASN A 218 6.20 -28.05 0.74
C ASN A 218 6.76 -29.42 1.12
N THR A 219 6.17 -30.09 2.10
CA THR A 219 6.52 -31.47 2.49
C THR A 219 6.24 -32.44 1.34
N ALA A 220 5.05 -32.37 0.74
CA ALA A 220 4.70 -33.17 -0.43
C ALA A 220 5.66 -32.89 -1.61
N ARG A 221 6.00 -31.62 -1.85
CA ARG A 221 6.90 -31.20 -2.93
C ARG A 221 8.30 -31.81 -2.80
N ASN A 222 8.78 -32.08 -1.59
CA ASN A 222 10.10 -32.68 -1.38
C ASN A 222 10.21 -34.10 -1.97
N TYR A 223 9.10 -34.82 -2.06
CA TYR A 223 9.02 -36.16 -2.66
C TYR A 223 8.85 -36.13 -4.18
N PHE A 224 8.41 -35.00 -4.75
CA PHE A 224 8.12 -34.84 -6.18
C PHE A 224 8.88 -33.62 -6.74
N PRO A 225 10.20 -33.74 -6.99
CA PRO A 225 11.04 -32.62 -7.39
C PRO A 225 10.62 -32.06 -8.76
N ALA A 226 10.75 -30.75 -8.95
CA ALA A 226 10.26 -30.07 -10.15
C ALA A 226 10.87 -30.59 -11.47
N GLN A 227 12.04 -31.19 -11.41
CA GLN A 227 12.71 -31.87 -12.52
C GLN A 227 13.00 -33.33 -12.10
N LYS A 228 12.69 -34.29 -12.96
CA LYS A 228 12.86 -35.74 -12.67
C LYS A 228 14.30 -36.16 -12.34
N ASN A 229 15.30 -35.35 -12.69
CA ASN A 229 16.73 -35.68 -12.54
C ASN A 229 17.42 -34.89 -11.41
N VAL A 230 16.67 -34.17 -10.57
CA VAL A 230 17.22 -33.43 -9.42
C VAL A 230 17.25 -34.34 -8.20
N LYS A 231 18.38 -34.37 -7.49
CA LYS A 231 18.52 -35.10 -6.22
C LYS A 231 17.43 -34.65 -5.25
N LEU A 232 16.72 -35.63 -4.69
CA LEU A 232 15.76 -35.40 -3.63
C LEU A 232 16.45 -34.77 -2.41
N ILE A 233 15.70 -33.98 -1.64
CA ILE A 233 16.20 -33.45 -0.37
C ILE A 233 16.47 -34.63 0.56
N LYS A 234 17.58 -34.60 1.30
CA LYS A 234 18.01 -35.67 2.21
C LYS A 234 16.84 -36.10 3.12
N GLY A 235 16.47 -37.38 3.09
CA GLY A 235 15.33 -37.94 3.83
C GLY A 235 13.99 -37.95 3.09
N SER A 236 13.95 -37.48 1.84
CA SER A 236 12.74 -37.50 0.98
C SER A 236 12.74 -38.66 -0.03
N GLU A 237 13.74 -39.55 0.05
CA GLU A 237 13.73 -40.82 -0.68
C GLU A 237 12.81 -41.80 0.04
N VAL A 238 11.97 -42.50 -0.72
CA VAL A 238 11.15 -43.59 -0.19
C VAL A 238 12.09 -44.71 0.25
N GLN A 239 12.02 -45.06 1.54
CA GLN A 239 12.84 -46.14 2.10
C GLN A 239 12.37 -47.50 1.58
N GLU A 240 13.29 -48.46 1.47
CA GLU A 240 12.95 -49.79 0.95
C GLU A 240 11.85 -50.49 1.77
N GLY A 241 11.80 -50.24 3.09
CA GLY A 241 10.76 -50.77 3.97
C GLY A 241 9.35 -50.20 3.71
N ASP A 242 9.24 -49.11 2.96
CA ASP A 242 7.96 -48.49 2.59
C ASP A 242 7.42 -48.97 1.23
N LYS A 243 8.25 -49.64 0.40
CA LYS A 243 7.88 -50.18 -0.92
C LYS A 243 7.13 -51.50 -0.80
N LEU A 244 5.94 -51.45 -0.19
CA LEU A 244 5.18 -52.64 0.20
C LEU A 244 4.35 -53.25 -0.93
N PHE A 245 4.05 -52.48 -1.98
CA PHE A 245 3.14 -52.87 -3.05
C PHE A 245 3.80 -52.72 -4.41
N LYS A 246 3.33 -53.49 -5.40
CA LYS A 246 3.78 -53.36 -6.79
C LYS A 246 2.60 -53.44 -7.74
N ILE A 247 2.47 -52.46 -8.63
CA ILE A 247 1.42 -52.41 -9.65
C ILE A 247 1.91 -53.18 -10.88
N PHE A 248 1.18 -54.23 -11.25
CA PHE A 248 1.47 -55.04 -12.42
C PHE A 248 0.42 -54.85 -13.50
N ARG A 249 0.87 -54.85 -14.75
CA ARG A 249 -0.02 -54.96 -15.90
C ARG A 249 -0.46 -56.42 -16.05
N LYS A 250 -1.76 -56.65 -16.16
CA LYS A 250 -2.36 -57.97 -16.39
C LYS A 250 -2.17 -58.42 -17.85
#